data_AF-A0A7S3Z684-F1
#
_entry.id   AF-A0A7S3Z684-F1
#
_cell.length_a   1.000
_cell.length_b   1.000
_cell.length_c   1.000
_cell.angle_alpha   90.00
_cell.angle_beta   90.00
_cell.angle_gamma   90.00
#
_symmetry.space_group_name_H-M   'P 1'
#
loop_
_entity.id
_entity.type
_entity.pdbx_description
1 polymer ?
#
loop_
_entity_poly.entity_id
_entity_poly.type
_entity_poly.pdbx_seq_one_letter_code
_entity_poly.pdbx_strand_id
1 'polypeptide(L)'
;MGNTAQKTAKTAEEIFKILDTDESKTLDTEELKVFVEHTHLTNVVEDLLVPGRGSSEITLSQFQNYFVKKLQNKELELKQLQNTVAKLQDTKSLIRATQIHTRAGFEACSLTTNSSSHLQSPSSPVGRFDEQLEKAGSEFKSKYGRVLKESGGMHIGDAWQERSLSLSSTMIRYYKQGVVRPMGEIPLKYVSKVQRNNERFVVKVGTRNFEFKANDKNECLDWVNAIEMNLMSVARKLDGIPSGKFWKCEPLQPPKMSDLKTIPYKTALSTLKTGDILLFQTKGVGPSIIRRATRSSYDHVGMFVRRGGRLGVLESLGDPGVLVSGFHAFYEQGWFQQYTGLVIRRLEPRLPKAALRELQKFCRGVEGKKYGLTPGKLMRRESTMSFDDKDRTYFCSELVGKAMKHLELLRNDCPSSEYVPGSFAANERLCLLNGYKLGEELFIKFPPARKRRK
;
A
#
# COMPACT_ATOMS: atom_id res chain seq x y z
N MET A 1 16.69 30.72 -9.53
CA MET A 1 17.46 29.51 -9.87
C MET A 1 18.36 29.00 -8.74
N GLY A 2 18.96 29.87 -7.90
CA GLY A 2 19.90 29.45 -6.84
C GLY A 2 19.34 28.49 -5.76
N ASN A 3 18.08 28.65 -5.33
CA ASN A 3 17.50 27.83 -4.26
C ASN A 3 17.21 26.38 -4.70
N THR A 4 16.84 26.17 -5.97
CA THR A 4 16.60 24.83 -6.54
C THR A 4 17.91 24.07 -6.73
N ALA A 5 18.93 24.71 -7.29
CA ALA A 5 20.24 24.10 -7.50
C ALA A 5 20.90 23.66 -6.18
N GLN A 6 20.79 24.48 -5.13
CA GLN A 6 21.34 24.18 -3.80
C GLN A 6 20.61 23.02 -3.09
N LYS A 7 19.26 22.97 -3.18
CA LYS A 7 18.47 21.83 -2.67
C LYS A 7 18.77 20.54 -3.44
N THR A 8 18.97 20.65 -4.75
CA THR A 8 19.33 19.52 -5.62
C THR A 8 20.72 18.98 -5.30
N ALA A 9 21.72 19.86 -5.15
CA ALA A 9 23.08 19.46 -4.76
C ALA A 9 23.08 18.73 -3.41
N LYS A 10 22.33 19.25 -2.43
CA LYS A 10 22.14 18.61 -1.13
C LYS A 10 21.45 17.25 -1.22
N THR A 11 20.41 17.13 -2.05
CA THR A 11 19.70 15.86 -2.28
C THR A 11 20.60 14.83 -2.96
N ALA A 12 21.38 15.24 -3.96
CA ALA A 12 22.33 14.38 -4.65
C ALA A 12 23.47 13.93 -3.71
N GLU A 13 23.94 14.82 -2.82
CA GLU A 13 24.91 14.47 -1.78
C GLU A 13 24.35 13.50 -0.74
N GLU A 14 23.10 13.68 -0.31
CA GLU A 14 22.41 12.74 0.59
C GLU A 14 22.22 11.38 -0.06
N ILE A 15 21.85 11.33 -1.35
CA ILE A 15 21.75 10.08 -2.12
C ILE A 15 23.13 9.45 -2.27
N PHE A 16 24.17 10.21 -2.64
CA PHE A 16 25.51 9.67 -2.78
C PHE A 16 26.04 9.12 -1.46
N LYS A 17 25.87 9.82 -0.34
CA LYS A 17 26.21 9.29 1.01
C LYS A 17 25.43 8.06 1.42
N ILE A 18 24.24 7.83 0.84
CA ILE A 18 23.46 6.61 1.05
C ILE A 18 24.05 5.44 0.24
N LEU A 19 24.66 5.74 -0.90
CA LEU A 19 25.24 4.77 -1.82
C LEU A 19 26.69 4.44 -1.47
N ASP A 20 27.44 5.46 -1.03
CA ASP A 20 28.87 5.42 -0.75
C ASP A 20 29.09 4.72 0.60
N THR A 21 29.64 3.51 0.53
CA THR A 21 29.89 2.67 1.71
C THR A 21 31.30 2.86 2.29
N ASP A 22 32.14 3.67 1.65
CA ASP A 22 33.50 3.99 2.08
C ASP A 22 33.62 5.52 2.35
N GLU A 23 34.58 5.94 3.18
CA GLU A 23 34.88 7.36 3.41
C GLU A 23 35.58 8.01 2.19
N SER A 24 35.82 7.24 1.12
CA SER A 24 36.55 7.62 -0.09
C SER A 24 35.83 8.64 -0.98
N LYS A 25 34.51 8.87 -0.81
CA LYS A 25 33.69 9.70 -1.71
C LYS A 25 33.64 9.18 -3.16
N THR A 26 33.82 7.87 -3.33
CA THR A 26 33.78 7.20 -4.64
C THR A 26 32.84 6.01 -4.59
N LEU A 27 32.05 5.84 -5.65
CA LEU A 27 31.19 4.67 -5.82
C LEU A 27 31.86 3.69 -6.77
N ASP A 28 31.95 2.43 -6.35
CA ASP A 28 32.33 1.36 -7.27
C ASP A 28 31.26 1.18 -8.35
N THR A 29 31.71 0.97 -9.59
CA THR A 29 30.82 0.87 -10.75
C THR A 29 29.90 -0.34 -10.70
N GLU A 30 30.30 -1.45 -10.08
CA GLU A 30 29.41 -2.61 -9.90
C GLU A 30 28.34 -2.33 -8.83
N GLU A 31 28.68 -1.62 -7.75
CA GLU A 31 27.72 -1.19 -6.74
C GLU A 31 26.70 -0.19 -7.31
N LEU A 32 27.16 0.75 -8.15
CA LEU A 32 26.27 1.68 -8.84
C LEU A 32 25.39 0.95 -9.87
N LYS A 33 25.91 -0.02 -10.62
CA LYS A 33 25.11 -0.86 -11.55
C LYS A 33 23.99 -1.58 -10.81
N VAL A 34 24.30 -2.22 -9.69
CA VAL A 34 23.30 -2.90 -8.86
C VAL A 34 22.23 -1.89 -8.40
N PHE A 35 22.61 -0.71 -7.89
CA PHE A 35 21.64 0.32 -7.52
C PHE A 35 20.76 0.79 -8.69
N VAL A 36 21.38 0.98 -9.84
CA VAL A 36 20.76 1.49 -11.07
C VAL A 36 19.76 0.49 -11.66
N GLU A 37 20.10 -0.80 -11.67
CA GLU A 37 19.21 -1.89 -12.06
C GLU A 37 17.98 -1.97 -11.13
N HIS A 38 18.17 -1.81 -9.81
CA HIS A 38 17.09 -1.89 -8.83
C HIS A 38 16.21 -0.63 -8.78
N THR A 39 16.66 0.50 -9.30
CA THR A 39 15.90 1.77 -9.33
C THR A 39 15.37 2.14 -10.72
N HIS A 40 15.63 1.30 -11.74
CA HIS A 40 15.39 1.59 -13.17
C HIS A 40 15.98 2.93 -13.62
N LEU A 41 17.17 3.21 -13.14
CA LEU A 41 17.99 4.33 -13.55
C LEU A 41 19.03 3.88 -14.59
N THR A 42 18.71 2.89 -15.43
CA THR A 42 19.66 2.09 -16.25
C THR A 42 20.68 2.92 -17.03
N ASN A 43 20.28 4.11 -17.47
CA ASN A 43 21.14 4.99 -18.27
C ASN A 43 22.18 5.75 -17.43
N VAL A 44 22.10 5.74 -16.09
CA VAL A 44 22.99 6.51 -15.20
C VAL A 44 24.44 6.05 -15.29
N VAL A 45 24.68 4.73 -15.34
CA VAL A 45 26.05 4.20 -15.41
C VAL A 45 26.64 4.48 -16.79
N GLU A 46 25.88 4.26 -17.86
CA GLU A 46 26.31 4.56 -19.23
C GLU A 46 26.59 6.05 -19.46
N ASP A 47 25.76 6.94 -18.89
CA ASP A 47 25.92 8.39 -19.01
C ASP A 47 27.10 8.94 -18.16
N LEU A 48 27.46 8.25 -17.07
CA LEU A 48 28.56 8.64 -16.17
C LEU A 48 29.92 8.04 -16.58
N LEU A 49 29.91 6.91 -17.29
CA LEU A 49 31.10 6.30 -17.86
C LEU A 49 31.50 7.02 -19.15
N VAL A 50 32.50 7.89 -19.05
CA VAL A 50 33.11 8.51 -20.23
C VAL A 50 33.93 7.45 -20.97
N PRO A 51 33.64 7.13 -22.25
CA PRO A 51 34.46 6.21 -23.02
C PRO A 51 35.92 6.71 -23.07
N GLY A 52 36.86 5.91 -22.56
CA GLY A 52 38.30 6.20 -22.65
C GLY A 52 39.00 6.62 -21.35
N ARG A 53 38.32 6.70 -20.21
CA ARG A 53 38.99 6.80 -18.89
C ARG A 53 38.82 5.49 -18.14
N GLY A 54 39.89 4.71 -18.01
CA GLY A 54 39.91 3.39 -17.36
C GLY A 54 39.74 3.41 -15.83
N SER A 55 38.87 4.26 -15.29
CA SER A 55 38.54 4.27 -13.86
C SER A 55 37.19 3.59 -13.65
N SER A 56 37.18 2.57 -12.79
CA SER A 56 35.99 1.88 -12.31
C SER A 56 35.23 2.64 -11.22
N GLU A 57 35.63 3.87 -10.90
CA GLU A 57 35.10 4.63 -9.77
C GLU A 57 34.40 5.91 -10.24
N ILE A 58 33.24 6.19 -9.64
CA ILE A 58 32.44 7.40 -9.93
C ILE A 58 32.50 8.33 -8.73
N THR A 59 33.02 9.54 -8.94
CA THR A 59 33.13 10.55 -7.89
C THR A 59 31.78 11.21 -7.57
N LEU A 60 31.63 11.70 -6.34
CA LEU A 60 30.48 12.52 -5.91
C LEU A 60 30.18 13.68 -6.88
N SER A 61 31.22 14.35 -7.38
CA SER A 61 31.06 15.48 -8.31
C SER A 61 30.46 15.03 -9.65
N GLN A 62 30.91 13.90 -10.21
CA GLN A 62 30.34 13.35 -11.44
C GLN A 62 28.87 12.99 -11.26
N PHE A 63 28.54 12.34 -10.15
CA PHE A 63 27.17 11.96 -9.81
C PHE A 63 26.24 13.18 -9.62
N GLN A 64 26.71 14.21 -8.89
CA GLN A 64 25.96 15.46 -8.69
C GLN A 64 25.71 16.18 -10.01
N ASN A 65 26.71 16.29 -10.87
CA ASN A 65 26.60 16.95 -12.18
C ASN A 65 25.57 16.25 -13.08
N TYR A 66 25.58 14.91 -13.09
CA TYR A 66 24.57 14.14 -13.81
C TYR A 66 23.15 14.44 -13.33
N PHE A 67 22.95 14.42 -12.00
CA PHE A 67 21.63 14.64 -11.42
C PHE A 67 21.10 16.05 -11.70
N VAL A 68 21.95 17.07 -11.62
CA VAL A 68 21.62 18.45 -11.99
C VAL A 68 21.23 18.55 -13.47
N LYS A 69 21.99 17.94 -14.38
CA LYS A 69 21.71 17.97 -15.82
C LYS A 69 20.37 17.29 -16.16
N LYS A 70 20.09 16.15 -15.53
CA LYS A 70 18.82 15.42 -15.72
C LYS A 70 17.61 16.23 -15.23
N LEU A 71 17.75 16.92 -14.09
CA LEU A 71 16.72 17.79 -13.55
C LEU A 71 16.45 19.01 -14.44
N GLN A 72 17.50 19.64 -14.97
CA GLN A 72 17.35 20.76 -15.92
C GLN A 72 16.59 20.32 -17.18
N ASN A 73 16.92 19.14 -17.72
CA ASN A 73 16.19 18.57 -18.86
C ASN A 73 14.72 18.29 -18.52
N LYS A 74 14.42 17.78 -17.32
CA LYS A 74 13.04 17.55 -16.87
C LYS A 74 12.26 18.84 -16.62
N GLU A 75 12.89 19.89 -16.10
CA GLU A 75 12.27 21.23 -16.02
C GLU A 75 11.93 21.78 -17.41
N LEU A 76 12.79 21.54 -18.40
CA LEU A 76 12.53 21.92 -19.79
C LEU A 76 11.34 21.16 -20.37
N GLU A 77 11.29 19.83 -20.20
CA GLU A 77 10.14 19.01 -20.60
C GLU A 77 8.83 19.46 -19.92
N LEU A 78 8.88 19.77 -18.62
CA LEU A 78 7.71 20.22 -17.86
C LEU A 78 7.17 21.54 -18.42
N LYS A 79 8.06 22.49 -18.76
CA LYS A 79 7.67 23.76 -19.40
C LYS A 79 7.04 23.53 -20.78
N GLN A 80 7.58 22.59 -21.57
CA GLN A 80 7.00 22.23 -22.87
C GLN A 80 5.60 21.61 -22.72
N LEU A 81 5.40 20.75 -21.71
CA LEU A 81 4.10 20.15 -21.41
C LEU A 81 3.09 21.20 -20.93
N GLN A 82 3.50 22.12 -20.06
CA GLN A 82 2.65 23.23 -19.61
C GLN A 82 2.19 24.10 -20.79
N ASN A 83 3.10 24.43 -21.71
CA ASN A 83 2.75 25.16 -22.93
C ASN A 83 1.77 24.37 -23.82
N THR A 84 1.92 23.05 -23.88
CA THR A 84 1.01 22.18 -24.64
C THR A 84 -0.37 22.14 -24.00
N VAL A 85 -0.45 22.02 -22.67
CA VAL A 85 -1.72 22.05 -21.92
C VAL A 85 -2.43 23.39 -22.10
N ALA A 86 -1.71 24.52 -22.06
CA ALA A 86 -2.28 25.85 -22.31
C ALA A 86 -2.90 25.93 -23.73
N LYS A 87 -2.17 25.50 -24.76
CA LYS A 87 -2.68 25.44 -26.14
C LYS A 87 -3.94 24.57 -26.28
N LEU A 88 -3.99 23.44 -25.58
CA LEU A 88 -5.16 22.55 -25.58
C LEU A 88 -6.36 23.16 -24.85
N GLN A 89 -6.13 23.93 -23.79
CA GLN A 89 -7.19 24.66 -23.08
C GLN A 89 -7.79 25.79 -23.95
N ASP A 90 -6.94 26.50 -24.70
CA ASP A 90 -7.38 27.51 -25.66
C ASP A 90 -8.20 26.86 -26.79
N THR A 91 -7.73 25.72 -27.32
CA THR A 91 -8.45 24.95 -28.34
C THR A 91 -9.80 24.45 -27.84
N LYS A 92 -9.86 23.98 -26.58
CA LYS A 92 -11.11 23.52 -25.96
C LYS A 92 -12.11 24.66 -25.73
N SER A 93 -11.62 25.85 -25.40
CA SER A 93 -12.44 27.06 -25.29
C SER A 93 -12.99 27.48 -26.64
N LEU A 94 -12.18 27.38 -27.70
CA LEU A 94 -12.62 27.63 -29.08
C LEU A 94 -13.69 26.64 -29.53
N ILE A 95 -13.49 25.33 -29.29
CA ILE A 95 -14.49 24.30 -29.61
C ILE A 95 -15.80 24.53 -28.86
N ARG A 96 -15.75 24.92 -27.58
CA ARG A 96 -16.96 25.28 -26.81
C ARG A 96 -17.67 26.50 -27.39
N ALA A 97 -16.94 27.52 -27.80
CA ALA A 97 -17.53 28.70 -28.45
C ALA A 97 -18.18 28.32 -29.79
N THR A 98 -17.56 27.47 -30.59
CA THR A 98 -18.12 26.96 -31.86
C THR A 98 -19.36 26.10 -31.63
N GLN A 99 -19.37 25.23 -30.60
CA GLN A 99 -20.51 24.39 -30.24
C GLN A 99 -21.72 25.20 -29.71
N ILE A 100 -21.47 26.31 -29.01
CA ILE A 100 -22.53 27.24 -28.58
C ILE A 100 -23.16 27.91 -29.80
N HIS A 101 -22.38 28.30 -30.81
CA HIS A 101 -22.91 28.83 -32.07
C HIS A 101 -23.67 27.79 -32.90
N THR A 102 -23.26 26.52 -32.93
CA THR A 102 -24.00 25.46 -33.63
C THR A 102 -25.31 25.11 -32.91
N ARG A 103 -25.34 25.18 -31.57
CA ARG A 103 -26.54 24.90 -30.78
C ARG A 103 -27.58 26.02 -30.84
N ALA A 104 -27.15 27.29 -30.88
CA ALA A 104 -28.04 28.43 -31.15
C ALA A 104 -28.67 28.39 -32.56
N GLY A 105 -27.99 27.78 -33.53
CA GLY A 105 -28.55 27.55 -34.88
C GLY A 105 -29.52 26.36 -34.96
N PHE A 106 -29.42 25.37 -34.06
CA PHE A 106 -30.26 24.17 -34.05
C PHE A 106 -31.52 24.31 -33.18
N GLU A 107 -31.49 25.12 -32.10
CA GLU A 107 -32.65 25.34 -31.22
C GLU A 107 -33.75 26.23 -31.88
N ALA A 108 -33.52 26.76 -33.09
CA ALA A 108 -34.54 27.42 -33.90
C ALA A 108 -35.39 26.45 -34.76
N CYS A 109 -35.07 25.14 -34.82
CA CYS A 109 -35.67 24.23 -35.82
C CYS A 109 -36.27 22.91 -35.29
N SER A 110 -36.46 22.73 -33.99
CA SER A 110 -37.01 21.45 -33.49
C SER A 110 -37.86 21.60 -32.23
N LEU A 111 -39.05 22.17 -32.39
CA LEU A 111 -40.22 21.81 -31.60
C LEU A 111 -41.00 20.77 -32.40
N THR A 112 -40.86 19.48 -32.04
CA THR A 112 -41.94 18.47 -32.05
C THR A 112 -41.38 17.07 -31.73
N THR A 113 -42.19 16.34 -30.96
CA THR A 113 -42.21 14.88 -30.71
C THR A 113 -41.41 14.29 -29.54
N ASN A 114 -42.20 13.71 -28.63
CA ASN A 114 -41.88 12.77 -27.56
C ASN A 114 -41.33 11.45 -28.12
N SER A 115 -40.47 10.76 -27.36
CA SER A 115 -40.76 9.42 -26.81
C SER A 115 -39.56 8.77 -26.08
N SER A 116 -39.95 7.93 -25.13
CA SER A 116 -39.21 7.13 -24.15
C SER A 116 -38.07 6.25 -24.69
N SER A 117 -37.00 6.11 -23.89
CA SER A 117 -36.35 4.80 -23.69
C SER A 117 -35.60 4.72 -22.36
N HIS A 118 -36.08 3.82 -21.50
CA HIS A 118 -35.46 3.31 -20.29
C HIS A 118 -34.16 2.55 -20.63
N LEU A 119 -33.04 2.91 -19.99
CA LEU A 119 -31.81 2.10 -19.96
C LEU A 119 -31.42 1.88 -18.49
N GLN A 120 -31.58 0.63 -18.05
CA GLN A 120 -31.16 0.14 -16.75
C GLN A 120 -29.64 0.01 -16.71
N SER A 121 -29.02 0.56 -15.67
CA SER A 121 -27.62 0.34 -15.33
C SER A 121 -27.43 -1.04 -14.66
N PRO A 122 -26.33 -1.76 -14.93
CA PRO A 122 -26.09 -3.09 -14.38
C PRO A 122 -25.79 -3.03 -12.88
N SER A 123 -26.56 -3.80 -12.11
CA SER A 123 -26.37 -4.03 -10.67
C SER A 123 -25.08 -4.79 -10.40
N SER A 124 -24.17 -4.19 -9.62
CA SER A 124 -22.99 -4.87 -9.06
C SER A 124 -23.39 -6.02 -8.12
N PRO A 125 -22.68 -7.17 -8.14
CA PRO A 125 -23.00 -8.32 -7.30
C PRO A 125 -22.44 -8.14 -5.88
N VAL A 126 -23.03 -7.21 -5.11
CA VAL A 126 -22.61 -6.90 -3.73
C VAL A 126 -23.20 -7.88 -2.70
N GLY A 127 -24.24 -8.63 -3.05
CA GLY A 127 -25.04 -9.37 -2.06
C GLY A 127 -24.54 -10.74 -1.59
N ARG A 128 -23.43 -11.29 -2.13
CA ARG A 128 -23.07 -12.72 -1.89
C ARG A 128 -21.89 -12.97 -0.94
N PHE A 129 -21.13 -11.94 -0.59
CA PHE A 129 -19.93 -12.11 0.25
C PHE A 129 -20.22 -11.95 1.75
N ASP A 130 -21.15 -11.08 2.13
CA ASP A 130 -21.52 -10.83 3.53
C ASP A 130 -22.26 -12.02 4.19
N GLU A 131 -23.12 -12.70 3.43
CA GLU A 131 -23.99 -13.77 3.95
C GLU A 131 -23.23 -15.03 4.40
N GLN A 132 -22.00 -15.23 3.94
CA GLN A 132 -21.15 -16.36 4.36
C GLN A 132 -20.21 -16.04 5.54
N LEU A 133 -19.95 -14.75 5.82
CA LEU A 133 -19.21 -14.33 7.00
C LEU A 133 -20.10 -14.29 8.25
N GLU A 134 -21.40 -14.00 8.12
CA GLU A 134 -22.34 -14.03 9.25
C GLU A 134 -22.58 -15.43 9.82
N LYS A 135 -22.34 -16.49 9.06
CA LYS A 135 -22.48 -17.89 9.53
C LYS A 135 -21.33 -18.37 10.42
N ALA A 136 -20.25 -17.60 10.55
CA ALA A 136 -19.21 -17.85 11.53
C ALA A 136 -19.35 -16.80 12.63
N GLY A 137 -20.14 -17.10 13.67
CA GLY A 137 -20.46 -16.19 14.77
C GLY A 137 -19.24 -15.46 15.34
N SER A 138 -18.94 -14.27 14.81
CA SER A 138 -17.90 -13.42 15.36
C SER A 138 -18.50 -12.71 16.55
N GLU A 139 -17.84 -12.85 17.70
CA GLU A 139 -18.17 -12.20 18.98
C GLU A 139 -18.07 -10.65 18.92
N PHE A 140 -17.96 -10.06 17.73
CA PHE A 140 -17.80 -8.64 17.48
C PHE A 140 -18.26 -8.30 16.05
N LYS A 141 -18.61 -7.03 15.79
CA LYS A 141 -18.94 -6.50 14.47
C LYS A 141 -17.79 -5.66 13.92
N SER A 142 -17.36 -5.95 12.69
CA SER A 142 -16.46 -5.07 11.93
C SER A 142 -17.27 -4.18 11.00
N LYS A 143 -16.88 -2.91 10.84
CA LYS A 143 -17.54 -1.98 9.90
C LYS A 143 -16.52 -1.03 9.29
N TYR A 144 -16.75 -0.64 8.04
CA TYR A 144 -15.95 0.34 7.33
C TYR A 144 -16.86 1.23 6.48
N GLY A 145 -16.58 2.53 6.43
CA GLY A 145 -17.40 3.48 5.69
C GLY A 145 -16.87 4.89 5.75
N ARG A 146 -17.48 5.80 4.99
CA ARG A 146 -17.12 7.22 4.96
C ARG A 146 -17.99 7.98 5.94
N VAL A 147 -17.36 8.86 6.70
CA VAL A 147 -18.01 9.76 7.66
C VAL A 147 -17.36 11.13 7.58
N LEU A 148 -18.09 12.17 7.99
CA LEU A 148 -17.45 13.43 8.31
C LEU A 148 -16.95 13.37 9.76
N LYS A 149 -15.73 13.81 10.00
CA LYS A 149 -15.16 13.91 11.35
C LYS A 149 -14.86 15.38 11.66
N GLU A 150 -15.24 15.83 12.84
CA GLU A 150 -14.87 17.16 13.29
C GLU A 150 -13.38 17.24 13.66
N SER A 151 -12.72 18.31 13.23
CA SER A 151 -11.30 18.59 13.46
C SER A 151 -11.16 19.54 14.65
N GLY A 152 -10.85 19.03 15.84
CA GLY A 152 -10.70 19.86 17.05
C GLY A 152 -9.42 20.72 17.09
N GLY A 153 -9.04 21.37 15.98
CA GLY A 153 -7.82 22.16 15.86
C GLY A 153 -8.01 23.44 15.03
N MET A 154 -7.37 24.51 15.51
CA MET A 154 -7.37 25.89 15.04
C MET A 154 -7.03 26.03 13.53
N HIS A 155 -8.02 25.99 12.64
CA HIS A 155 -7.86 26.40 11.24
C HIS A 155 -9.13 27.09 10.72
N ILE A 156 -8.91 28.12 9.89
CA ILE A 156 -9.91 28.92 9.19
C ILE A 156 -10.50 28.06 8.06
N GLY A 157 -11.70 27.49 8.26
CA GLY A 157 -12.41 26.64 7.30
C GLY A 157 -13.37 25.64 7.97
N ASP A 158 -14.21 24.97 7.18
CA ASP A 158 -15.24 24.02 7.67
C ASP A 158 -14.66 23.00 8.66
N ALA A 159 -15.26 22.92 9.85
CA ALA A 159 -14.82 22.08 10.95
C ALA A 159 -14.90 20.57 10.64
N TRP A 160 -15.73 20.19 9.65
CA TRP A 160 -16.00 18.82 9.26
C TRP A 160 -15.15 18.40 8.06
N GLN A 161 -14.45 17.27 8.21
CA GLN A 161 -13.61 16.74 7.15
C GLN A 161 -13.97 15.29 6.86
N GLU A 162 -14.09 14.94 5.58
CA GLU A 162 -14.36 13.56 5.16
C GLU A 162 -13.22 12.64 5.59
N ARG A 163 -13.58 11.53 6.21
CA ARG A 163 -12.68 10.49 6.70
C ARG A 163 -13.29 9.14 6.43
N SER A 164 -12.43 8.18 6.17
CA SER A 164 -12.84 6.78 6.20
C SER A 164 -12.69 6.27 7.61
N LEU A 165 -13.75 5.71 8.17
CA LEU A 165 -13.80 5.14 9.51
C LEU A 165 -13.74 3.62 9.40
N SER A 166 -12.93 2.99 10.24
CA SER A 166 -12.93 1.54 10.43
C SER A 166 -13.16 1.19 11.89
N LEU A 167 -14.00 0.19 12.12
CA LEU A 167 -14.25 -0.43 13.41
C LEU A 167 -13.75 -1.87 13.37
N SER A 168 -12.84 -2.19 14.27
CA SER A 168 -12.44 -3.56 14.59
C SER A 168 -12.96 -3.96 15.98
N SER A 169 -12.69 -5.20 16.38
CA SER A 169 -13.15 -5.75 17.67
C SER A 169 -12.78 -4.90 18.90
N THR A 170 -11.66 -4.17 18.85
CA THR A 170 -11.10 -3.44 19.99
C THR A 170 -10.73 -1.98 19.68
N MET A 171 -10.92 -1.51 18.45
CA MET A 171 -10.42 -0.20 18.01
C MET A 171 -11.35 0.46 17.00
N ILE A 172 -11.49 1.78 17.10
CA ILE A 172 -11.97 2.64 16.02
C ILE A 172 -10.77 3.37 15.42
N ARG A 173 -10.69 3.46 14.10
CA ARG A 173 -9.63 4.21 13.41
C ARG A 173 -10.22 5.06 12.31
N TYR A 174 -9.61 6.22 12.06
CA TYR A 174 -10.01 7.08 10.96
C TYR A 174 -8.82 7.48 10.10
N TYR A 175 -9.05 7.58 8.79
CA TYR A 175 -8.02 7.77 7.78
C TYR A 175 -8.33 9.00 6.93
N LYS A 176 -7.28 9.69 6.50
CA LYS A 176 -7.37 10.59 5.35
C LYS A 176 -7.43 9.75 4.08
N GLN A 177 -8.22 10.19 3.10
CA GLN A 177 -8.32 9.53 1.81
C GLN A 177 -6.93 9.34 1.18
N GLY A 178 -6.69 8.17 0.57
CA GLY A 178 -5.42 7.84 -0.04
C GLY A 178 -4.30 7.42 0.93
N VAL A 179 -4.45 7.63 2.25
CA VAL A 179 -3.35 7.41 3.20
C VAL A 179 -3.48 6.05 3.88
N VAL A 180 -2.44 5.22 3.83
CA VAL A 180 -2.41 3.88 4.46
C VAL A 180 -2.54 3.96 5.99
N ARG A 181 -1.75 4.84 6.62
CA ARG A 181 -1.69 4.97 8.08
C ARG A 181 -2.91 5.72 8.64
N PRO A 182 -3.45 5.29 9.80
CA PRO A 182 -4.54 6.00 10.45
C PRO A 182 -4.11 7.38 10.94
N MET A 183 -5.00 8.36 10.80
CA MET A 183 -4.84 9.71 11.35
C MET A 183 -5.12 9.73 12.86
N GLY A 184 -5.87 8.76 13.35
CA GLY A 184 -6.06 8.52 14.78
C GLY A 184 -6.66 7.14 15.04
N GLU A 185 -6.37 6.64 16.23
CA GLU A 185 -6.86 5.37 16.73
C GLU A 185 -7.50 5.60 18.10
N ILE A 186 -8.65 4.97 18.32
CA ILE A 186 -9.44 5.07 19.54
C ILE A 186 -9.64 3.64 20.08
N PRO A 187 -8.88 3.23 21.10
CA PRO A 187 -9.08 1.94 21.75
C PRO A 187 -10.42 1.89 22.46
N LEU A 188 -11.24 0.88 22.13
CA LEU A 188 -12.56 0.70 22.71
C LEU A 188 -12.53 0.51 24.23
N LYS A 189 -11.44 -0.06 24.77
CA LYS A 189 -11.24 -0.19 26.23
C LYS A 189 -11.25 1.12 27.01
N TYR A 190 -11.08 2.26 26.34
CA TYR A 190 -11.09 3.59 26.95
C TYR A 190 -12.34 4.40 26.59
N VAL A 191 -13.24 3.85 25.78
CA VAL A 191 -14.49 4.51 25.42
C VAL A 191 -15.45 4.37 26.60
N SER A 192 -15.82 5.48 27.20
CA SER A 192 -16.74 5.50 28.34
C SER A 192 -18.20 5.51 27.91
N LYS A 193 -18.50 6.15 26.77
CA LYS A 193 -19.86 6.29 26.26
C LYS A 193 -19.86 6.58 24.77
N VAL A 194 -20.87 6.09 24.08
CA VAL A 194 -21.23 6.52 22.73
C VAL A 194 -22.59 7.23 22.82
N GLN A 195 -22.73 8.37 22.16
CA GLN A 195 -23.98 9.12 22.11
C GLN A 195 -24.36 9.40 20.66
N ARG A 196 -25.65 9.37 20.36
CA ARG A 196 -26.19 9.66 19.02
C ARG A 196 -27.14 10.85 19.07
N ASN A 197 -27.11 11.67 18.02
CA ASN A 197 -28.12 12.68 17.74
C ASN A 197 -28.30 12.81 16.22
N ASN A 198 -29.46 12.35 15.70
CA ASN A 198 -29.75 12.28 14.27
C ASN A 198 -28.66 11.53 13.49
N GLU A 199 -27.95 12.22 12.60
CA GLU A 199 -26.87 11.69 11.75
C GLU A 199 -25.50 11.73 12.45
N ARG A 200 -25.42 12.35 13.63
CA ARG A 200 -24.17 12.55 14.37
C ARG A 200 -24.04 11.54 15.49
N PHE A 201 -22.82 11.07 15.73
CA PHE A 201 -22.48 10.29 16.90
C PHE A 201 -21.15 10.75 17.50
N VAL A 202 -21.07 10.64 18.82
CA VAL A 202 -19.93 11.09 19.63
C VAL A 202 -19.38 9.92 20.41
N VAL A 203 -18.09 9.65 20.24
CA VAL A 203 -17.36 8.64 21.01
C VAL A 203 -16.57 9.36 22.11
N LYS A 204 -16.92 9.11 23.37
CA LYS A 204 -16.28 9.75 24.53
C LYS A 204 -15.16 8.89 25.09
N VAL A 205 -13.98 9.49 25.26
CA VAL A 205 -12.77 8.84 25.79
C VAL A 205 -12.14 9.77 26.83
N GLY A 206 -12.35 9.47 28.11
CA GLY A 206 -11.98 10.38 29.19
C GLY A 206 -12.64 11.75 29.01
N THR A 207 -11.84 12.81 28.89
CA THR A 207 -12.31 14.19 28.67
C THR A 207 -12.47 14.57 27.20
N ARG A 208 -12.15 13.67 26.26
CA ARG A 208 -12.19 13.95 24.82
C ARG A 208 -13.45 13.42 24.17
N ASN A 209 -14.01 14.23 23.29
CA ASN A 209 -15.12 13.85 22.41
C ASN A 209 -14.58 13.70 20.99
N PHE A 210 -14.87 12.56 20.36
CA PHE A 210 -14.64 12.34 18.94
C PHE A 210 -15.98 12.41 18.22
N GLU A 211 -16.22 13.50 17.49
CA GLU A 211 -17.48 13.72 16.78
C GLU A 211 -17.39 13.23 15.33
N PHE A 212 -18.41 12.47 14.94
CA PHE A 212 -18.58 11.91 13.62
C PHE A 212 -20.00 12.18 13.11
N LYS A 213 -20.15 12.33 11.80
CA LYS A 213 -21.44 12.45 11.11
C LYS A 213 -21.49 11.43 9.97
N ALA A 214 -22.49 10.55 10.01
CA ALA A 214 -22.78 9.57 8.96
C ALA A 214 -23.57 10.23 7.81
N ASN A 215 -23.82 9.49 6.72
CA ASN A 215 -24.56 10.04 5.58
C ASN A 215 -26.05 10.22 5.90
N ASP A 216 -26.61 9.34 6.74
CA ASP A 216 -27.99 9.39 7.17
C ASP A 216 -28.18 8.83 8.60
N LYS A 217 -29.43 8.88 9.09
CA LYS A 217 -29.79 8.44 10.45
C LYS A 217 -29.66 6.92 10.65
N ASN A 218 -29.86 6.13 9.61
CA ASN A 218 -29.79 4.67 9.66
C ASN A 218 -28.33 4.22 9.70
N GLU A 219 -27.48 4.78 8.84
CA GLU A 219 -26.05 4.51 8.89
C GLU A 219 -25.44 4.94 10.24
N CYS A 220 -25.90 6.08 10.79
CA CYS A 220 -25.52 6.52 12.13
C CYS A 220 -25.92 5.48 13.20
N LEU A 221 -27.14 4.94 13.12
CA LEU A 221 -27.60 3.88 14.02
C LEU A 221 -26.72 2.63 13.91
N ASP A 222 -26.41 2.21 12.69
CA ASP A 222 -25.58 1.03 12.44
C ASP A 222 -24.18 1.18 13.03
N TRP A 223 -23.57 2.36 12.89
CA TRP A 223 -22.27 2.66 13.49
C TRP A 223 -22.33 2.56 15.01
N VAL A 224 -23.32 3.19 15.65
CA VAL A 224 -23.47 3.18 17.11
C VAL A 224 -23.71 1.76 17.62
N ASN A 225 -24.64 1.01 17.01
CA ASN A 225 -24.94 -0.37 17.38
C ASN A 225 -23.69 -1.26 17.27
N ALA A 226 -22.93 -1.14 16.17
CA ALA A 226 -21.72 -1.92 15.97
C ALA A 226 -20.64 -1.60 17.02
N ILE A 227 -20.48 -0.31 17.38
CA ILE A 227 -19.53 0.10 18.43
C ILE A 227 -19.98 -0.44 19.79
N GLU A 228 -21.25 -0.30 20.15
CA GLU A 228 -21.80 -0.77 21.43
C GLU A 228 -21.70 -2.28 21.59
N MET A 229 -21.96 -3.06 20.54
CA MET A 229 -21.74 -4.52 20.54
C MET A 229 -20.28 -4.87 20.85
N ASN A 230 -19.32 -4.14 20.26
CA ASN A 230 -17.91 -4.38 20.52
C ASN A 230 -17.51 -3.93 21.93
N LEU A 231 -18.07 -2.83 22.45
CA LEU A 231 -17.83 -2.39 23.82
C LEU A 231 -18.29 -3.42 24.86
N MET A 232 -19.48 -4.00 24.67
CA MET A 232 -19.95 -5.09 25.54
C MET A 232 -18.99 -6.28 25.53
N SER A 233 -18.43 -6.61 24.36
CA SER A 233 -17.50 -7.72 24.20
C SER A 233 -16.11 -7.45 24.79
N VAL A 234 -15.69 -6.18 24.80
CA VAL A 234 -14.44 -5.72 25.42
C VAL A 234 -14.57 -5.63 26.94
N ALA A 235 -15.69 -5.13 27.46
CA ALA A 235 -15.94 -5.02 28.90
C ALA A 235 -15.91 -6.39 29.60
N ARG A 236 -16.42 -7.44 28.94
CA ARG A 236 -16.34 -8.84 29.42
C ARG A 236 -14.90 -9.38 29.55
N LYS A 237 -13.90 -8.72 28.93
CA LYS A 237 -12.51 -9.18 28.86
C LYS A 237 -11.54 -8.34 29.71
N LEU A 238 -12.01 -7.29 30.37
CA LEU A 238 -11.18 -6.31 31.07
C LEU A 238 -11.45 -6.29 32.58
N ASP A 239 -11.06 -7.36 33.27
CA ASP A 239 -10.73 -7.22 34.69
C ASP A 239 -9.32 -6.58 34.80
N GLY A 240 -9.25 -5.33 35.25
CA GLY A 240 -8.07 -4.78 35.91
C GLY A 240 -6.97 -4.06 35.10
N ILE A 241 -7.26 -3.20 34.10
CA ILE A 241 -6.21 -2.39 33.43
C ILE A 241 -6.44 -0.87 33.59
N PRO A 242 -5.43 -0.08 34.02
CA PRO A 242 -5.59 1.36 34.26
C PRO A 242 -5.61 2.23 32.99
N SER A 243 -6.17 3.43 33.15
CA SER A 243 -6.29 4.50 32.14
C SER A 243 -4.94 5.17 31.81
N GLY A 244 -4.55 5.17 30.53
CA GLY A 244 -3.37 5.91 30.03
C GLY A 244 -3.68 6.79 28.81
N LYS A 245 -2.95 7.91 28.65
CA LYS A 245 -3.08 8.87 27.53
C LYS A 245 -2.45 8.28 26.26
N PHE A 246 -3.24 7.81 25.29
CA PHE A 246 -2.73 7.04 24.12
C PHE A 246 -3.38 7.39 22.77
N TRP A 247 -3.44 8.67 22.40
CA TRP A 247 -4.11 9.14 21.16
C TRP A 247 -3.17 9.60 20.03
N LYS A 248 -1.84 9.50 20.18
CA LYS A 248 -0.87 9.77 19.10
C LYS A 248 -0.16 8.46 18.72
N CYS A 249 -0.22 8.10 17.44
CA CYS A 249 0.54 6.97 16.90
C CYS A 249 1.98 7.40 16.71
N GLU A 250 2.86 7.05 17.66
CA GLU A 250 4.28 7.01 17.36
C GLU A 250 4.59 5.73 16.58
N PRO A 251 5.46 5.79 15.56
CA PRO A 251 5.95 4.60 14.91
C PRO A 251 6.63 3.71 15.95
N LEU A 252 6.12 2.49 16.16
CA LEU A 252 6.83 1.50 16.95
C LEU A 252 8.13 1.16 16.20
N GLN A 253 9.26 1.23 16.89
CA GLN A 253 10.53 0.78 16.32
C GLN A 253 10.37 -0.67 15.85
N PRO A 254 10.83 -1.01 14.63
CA PRO A 254 10.73 -2.38 14.15
C PRO A 254 11.53 -3.31 15.06
N PRO A 255 11.01 -4.49 15.42
CA PRO A 255 11.75 -5.44 16.23
C PRO A 255 13.02 -5.89 15.48
N LYS A 256 14.09 -6.19 16.23
CA LYS A 256 15.26 -6.83 15.63
C LYS A 256 14.89 -8.26 15.26
N MET A 257 15.44 -8.74 14.15
CA MET A 257 15.17 -10.09 13.64
C MET A 257 15.51 -11.19 14.67
N SER A 258 16.53 -10.96 15.50
CA SER A 258 16.95 -11.84 16.60
C SER A 258 15.90 -12.05 17.67
N ASP A 259 14.96 -11.11 17.81
CA ASP A 259 13.98 -11.08 18.90
C ASP A 259 12.67 -11.74 18.48
N LEU A 260 12.53 -12.08 17.20
CA LEU A 260 11.34 -12.72 16.66
C LEU A 260 11.25 -14.18 17.08
N LYS A 261 10.03 -14.62 17.36
CA LYS A 261 9.74 -16.05 17.52
C LYS A 261 10.08 -16.79 16.24
N THR A 262 10.63 -17.99 16.39
CA THR A 262 11.05 -18.79 15.24
C THR A 262 10.05 -19.90 14.92
N ILE A 263 9.92 -20.22 13.64
CA ILE A 263 9.19 -21.38 13.14
C ILE A 263 10.12 -22.23 12.27
N PRO A 264 10.27 -23.54 12.54
CA PRO A 264 11.05 -24.41 11.68
C PRO A 264 10.47 -24.47 10.27
N TYR A 265 11.33 -24.47 9.25
CA TYR A 265 10.89 -24.52 7.84
C TYR A 265 9.91 -25.66 7.52
N LYS A 266 10.14 -26.88 8.03
CA LYS A 266 9.22 -28.02 7.83
C LYS A 266 7.82 -27.75 8.42
N THR A 267 7.77 -27.11 9.59
CA THR A 267 6.53 -26.69 10.23
C THR A 267 5.86 -25.57 9.43
N ALA A 268 6.62 -24.60 8.93
CA ALA A 268 6.10 -23.55 8.05
C ALA A 268 5.47 -24.17 6.79
N LEU A 269 6.17 -25.05 6.08
CA LEU A 269 5.71 -25.69 4.84
C LEU A 269 4.37 -26.44 5.00
N SER A 270 4.17 -27.10 6.14
CA SER A 270 2.94 -27.86 6.45
C SER A 270 1.80 -27.00 6.99
N THR A 271 2.10 -25.92 7.72
CA THR A 271 1.07 -25.11 8.42
C THR A 271 0.62 -23.88 7.65
N LEU A 272 1.46 -23.34 6.76
CA LEU A 272 1.16 -22.15 5.98
C LEU A 272 -0.01 -22.37 5.02
N LYS A 273 -0.82 -21.32 4.88
CA LYS A 273 -2.06 -21.29 4.12
C LYS A 273 -2.03 -20.18 3.08
N THR A 274 -2.95 -20.31 2.13
CA THR A 274 -3.20 -19.25 1.16
C THR A 274 -3.67 -17.98 1.85
N GLY A 275 -3.04 -16.86 1.52
CA GLY A 275 -3.29 -15.54 2.12
C GLY A 275 -2.29 -15.14 3.21
N ASP A 276 -1.49 -16.07 3.75
CA ASP A 276 -0.40 -15.74 4.67
C ASP A 276 0.65 -14.87 3.94
N ILE A 277 1.27 -13.95 4.66
CA ILE A 277 2.24 -12.99 4.11
C ILE A 277 3.67 -13.46 4.42
N LEU A 278 4.55 -13.31 3.43
CA LEU A 278 6.00 -13.51 3.55
C LEU A 278 6.70 -12.16 3.40
N LEU A 279 7.48 -11.77 4.40
CA LEU A 279 8.30 -10.57 4.42
C LEU A 279 9.76 -10.96 4.30
N PHE A 280 10.51 -10.19 3.51
CA PHE A 280 11.90 -10.47 3.18
C PHE A 280 12.79 -9.35 3.69
N GLN A 281 13.92 -9.74 4.28
CA GLN A 281 15.05 -8.87 4.54
C GLN A 281 16.24 -9.38 3.72
N THR A 282 16.49 -8.76 2.59
CA THR A 282 17.52 -9.20 1.63
C THR A 282 18.90 -8.67 2.02
N LYS A 283 19.95 -9.46 1.78
CA LYS A 283 21.35 -9.03 1.94
C LYS A 283 21.73 -8.02 0.85
N GLY A 284 22.67 -7.13 1.17
CA GLY A 284 23.24 -6.18 0.20
C GLY A 284 22.74 -4.74 0.33
N VAL A 285 23.34 -3.87 -0.48
CA VAL A 285 23.20 -2.40 -0.39
C VAL A 285 21.85 -1.93 -0.95
N GLY A 286 21.44 -2.38 -2.13
CA GLY A 286 20.16 -1.99 -2.76
C GLY A 286 18.94 -2.19 -1.86
N PRO A 287 18.71 -3.40 -1.31
CA PRO A 287 17.64 -3.66 -0.34
C PRO A 287 17.70 -2.78 0.92
N SER A 288 18.90 -2.42 1.38
CA SER A 288 19.09 -1.54 2.55
C SER A 288 18.51 -0.13 2.32
N ILE A 289 18.56 0.35 1.08
CA ILE A 289 18.00 1.65 0.71
C ILE A 289 16.46 1.63 0.79
N ILE A 290 15.82 0.57 0.28
CA ILE A 290 14.36 0.39 0.37
C ILE A 290 13.93 0.37 1.84
N ARG A 291 14.63 -0.38 2.68
CA ARG A 291 14.39 -0.43 4.13
C ARG A 291 14.49 0.94 4.79
N ARG A 292 15.54 1.70 4.48
CA ARG A 292 15.73 3.06 5.00
C ARG A 292 14.64 4.03 4.53
N ALA A 293 14.34 4.04 3.24
CA ALA A 293 13.33 4.92 2.64
C ALA A 293 11.91 4.63 3.17
N THR A 294 11.60 3.36 3.39
CA THR A 294 10.30 2.91 3.92
C THR A 294 10.25 2.85 5.45
N ARG A 295 11.37 3.14 6.12
CA ARG A 295 11.54 3.02 7.58
C ARG A 295 11.10 1.64 8.10
N SER A 296 11.47 0.59 7.38
CA SER A 296 11.08 -0.79 7.68
C SER A 296 12.27 -1.74 7.69
N SER A 297 12.17 -2.84 8.43
CA SER A 297 13.11 -3.96 8.37
C SER A 297 13.00 -4.79 7.09
N TYR A 298 11.98 -4.54 6.25
CA TYR A 298 11.64 -5.38 5.11
C TYR A 298 11.71 -4.60 3.79
N ASP A 299 12.29 -5.22 2.76
CA ASP A 299 12.48 -4.65 1.43
C ASP A 299 11.66 -5.35 0.34
N HIS A 300 11.12 -6.52 0.63
CA HIS A 300 10.27 -7.26 -0.29
C HIS A 300 9.15 -7.99 0.45
N VAL A 301 8.07 -8.29 -0.26
CA VAL A 301 6.88 -8.94 0.28
C VAL A 301 6.23 -9.84 -0.76
N GLY A 302 5.76 -11.00 -0.32
CA GLY A 302 4.99 -11.95 -1.11
C GLY A 302 3.79 -12.48 -0.32
N MET A 303 2.89 -13.16 -1.02
CA MET A 303 1.73 -13.82 -0.43
C MET A 303 1.77 -15.31 -0.72
N PHE A 304 1.64 -16.14 0.31
CA PHE A 304 1.54 -17.58 0.12
C PHE A 304 0.24 -17.95 -0.61
N VAL A 305 0.35 -18.85 -1.59
CA VAL A 305 -0.78 -19.41 -2.36
C VAL A 305 -0.56 -20.91 -2.51
N ARG A 306 -1.63 -21.70 -2.36
CA ARG A 306 -1.57 -23.15 -2.60
C ARG A 306 -2.19 -23.47 -3.96
N ARG A 307 -1.44 -24.21 -4.80
CA ARG A 307 -1.88 -24.69 -6.11
C ARG A 307 -1.61 -26.19 -6.22
N GLY A 308 -2.64 -26.98 -6.48
CA GLY A 308 -2.50 -28.45 -6.56
C GLY A 308 -1.88 -29.06 -5.30
N GLY A 309 -2.24 -28.54 -4.12
CA GLY A 309 -1.68 -28.96 -2.83
C GLY A 309 -0.29 -28.40 -2.50
N ARG A 310 0.47 -27.91 -3.50
CA ARG A 310 1.82 -27.36 -3.32
C ARG A 310 1.76 -25.90 -2.86
N LEU A 311 2.67 -25.53 -1.96
CA LEU A 311 2.81 -24.17 -1.46
C LEU A 311 3.74 -23.37 -2.36
N GLY A 312 3.28 -22.20 -2.80
CA GLY A 312 4.08 -21.22 -3.51
C GLY A 312 3.90 -19.81 -2.95
N VAL A 313 4.69 -18.88 -3.44
CA VAL A 313 4.68 -17.47 -3.07
C VAL A 313 4.33 -16.67 -4.32
N LEU A 314 3.19 -15.99 -4.29
CA LEU A 314 2.85 -14.94 -5.25
C LEU A 314 3.72 -13.72 -4.96
N GLU A 315 4.57 -13.36 -5.92
CA GLU A 315 5.49 -12.24 -5.79
C GLU A 315 5.76 -11.58 -7.15
N SER A 316 6.22 -10.33 -7.10
CA SER A 316 6.69 -9.57 -8.27
C SER A 316 8.20 -9.41 -8.14
N LEU A 317 8.96 -9.99 -9.05
CA LEU A 317 10.43 -9.92 -9.15
C LEU A 317 10.81 -9.16 -10.43
N GLY A 318 12.04 -8.65 -10.54
CA GLY A 318 12.50 -7.88 -11.71
C GLY A 318 12.25 -8.59 -13.06
N ASP A 319 12.82 -9.78 -13.22
CA ASP A 319 12.60 -10.71 -14.33
C ASP A 319 12.37 -12.10 -13.70
N PRO A 320 11.27 -12.82 -13.96
CA PRO A 320 10.27 -12.66 -15.04
C PRO A 320 9.07 -11.74 -14.75
N GLY A 321 9.09 -10.91 -13.70
CA GLY A 321 7.92 -10.14 -13.29
C GLY A 321 7.10 -10.84 -12.22
N VAL A 322 5.78 -10.91 -12.41
CA VAL A 322 4.86 -11.55 -11.48
C VAL A 322 4.81 -13.06 -11.71
N LEU A 323 5.09 -13.84 -10.67
CA LEU A 323 5.00 -15.30 -10.69
C LEU A 323 4.48 -15.86 -9.36
N VAL A 324 4.16 -17.16 -9.37
CA VAL A 324 4.02 -17.95 -8.14
C VAL A 324 5.20 -18.91 -8.05
N SER A 325 6.19 -18.57 -7.23
CA SER A 325 7.39 -19.38 -7.03
C SER A 325 7.12 -20.53 -6.06
N GLY A 326 7.64 -21.73 -6.33
CA GLY A 326 7.45 -22.88 -5.44
C GLY A 326 8.25 -22.73 -4.15
N PHE A 327 7.61 -22.70 -2.98
CA PHE A 327 8.32 -22.45 -1.71
C PHE A 327 9.26 -23.59 -1.32
N HIS A 328 8.92 -24.84 -1.70
CA HIS A 328 9.82 -25.97 -1.50
C HIS A 328 11.04 -25.90 -2.42
N ALA A 329 10.82 -25.57 -3.70
CA ALA A 329 11.90 -25.39 -4.67
C ALA A 329 12.84 -24.24 -4.26
N PHE A 330 12.29 -23.13 -3.75
CA PHE A 330 13.06 -22.02 -3.18
C PHE A 330 14.05 -22.49 -2.09
N TYR A 331 13.62 -23.41 -1.22
CA TYR A 331 14.49 -24.03 -0.23
C TYR A 331 15.52 -24.98 -0.85
N GLU A 332 15.10 -25.88 -1.76
CA GLU A 332 15.99 -26.86 -2.39
C GLU A 332 17.12 -26.19 -3.19
N GLN A 333 16.83 -25.06 -3.83
CA GLN A 333 17.80 -24.26 -4.58
C GLN A 333 18.69 -23.38 -3.68
N GLY A 334 18.45 -23.36 -2.36
CA GLY A 334 19.24 -22.57 -1.42
C GLY A 334 19.02 -21.06 -1.50
N TRP A 335 17.98 -20.59 -2.20
CA TRP A 335 17.72 -19.16 -2.40
C TRP A 335 17.51 -18.40 -1.09
N PHE A 336 17.04 -19.08 -0.03
CA PHE A 336 16.94 -18.52 1.31
C PHE A 336 18.25 -17.91 1.84
N GLN A 337 19.41 -18.32 1.34
CA GLN A 337 20.72 -17.81 1.75
C GLN A 337 20.97 -16.35 1.37
N GLN A 338 20.21 -15.82 0.40
CA GLN A 338 20.29 -14.42 -0.05
C GLN A 338 19.65 -13.44 0.95
N TYR A 339 18.95 -13.95 1.97
CA TYR A 339 18.20 -13.15 2.93
C TYR A 339 18.85 -13.24 4.32
N THR A 340 18.88 -12.13 5.05
CA THR A 340 19.18 -12.14 6.49
C THR A 340 17.97 -12.61 7.29
N GLY A 341 16.76 -12.44 6.75
CA GLY A 341 15.55 -12.98 7.37
C GLY A 341 14.37 -13.13 6.43
N LEU A 342 13.59 -14.17 6.72
CA LEU A 342 12.31 -14.47 6.08
C LEU A 342 11.28 -14.60 7.19
N VAL A 343 10.27 -13.74 7.16
CA VAL A 343 9.30 -13.58 8.26
C VAL A 343 7.89 -13.83 7.75
N ILE A 344 7.15 -14.67 8.45
CA ILE A 344 5.76 -14.98 8.16
C ILE A 344 4.85 -14.09 9.00
N ARG A 345 3.74 -13.65 8.40
CA ARG A 345 2.56 -13.22 9.14
C ARG A 345 1.33 -13.99 8.67
N ARG A 346 0.66 -14.68 9.59
CA ARG A 346 -0.51 -15.51 9.28
C ARG A 346 -1.76 -14.66 9.11
N LEU A 347 -2.56 -14.94 8.09
CA LEU A 347 -3.86 -14.31 7.91
C LEU A 347 -4.90 -15.05 8.74
N GLU A 348 -5.59 -14.32 9.61
CA GLU A 348 -6.60 -14.86 10.52
C GLU A 348 -7.89 -14.04 10.45
N PRO A 349 -9.09 -14.66 10.43
CA PRO A 349 -9.32 -16.10 10.31
C PRO A 349 -8.93 -16.65 8.92
N ARG A 350 -9.08 -17.95 8.72
CA ARG A 350 -8.77 -18.58 7.42
C ARG A 350 -9.75 -18.08 6.35
N LEU A 351 -9.23 -17.77 5.16
CA LEU A 351 -10.05 -17.44 3.99
C LEU A 351 -11.06 -18.56 3.65
N PRO A 352 -12.34 -18.22 3.42
CA PRO A 352 -13.35 -19.18 2.99
C PRO A 352 -13.06 -19.70 1.58
N LYS A 353 -13.64 -20.85 1.22
CA LYS A 353 -13.42 -21.48 -0.10
C LYS A 353 -13.75 -20.55 -1.27
N ALA A 354 -14.72 -19.66 -1.14
CA ALA A 354 -15.06 -18.68 -2.18
C ALA A 354 -13.91 -17.69 -2.41
N ALA A 355 -13.39 -17.06 -1.35
CA ALA A 355 -12.26 -16.15 -1.42
C ALA A 355 -11.00 -16.83 -1.99
N LEU A 356 -10.75 -18.10 -1.65
CA LEU A 356 -9.64 -18.87 -2.22
C LEU A 356 -9.75 -19.02 -3.75
N ARG A 357 -10.97 -19.21 -4.28
CA ARG A 357 -11.21 -19.29 -5.74
C ARG A 357 -10.99 -17.94 -6.42
N GLU A 358 -11.44 -16.85 -5.81
CA GLU A 358 -11.20 -15.50 -6.35
C GLU A 358 -9.71 -15.16 -6.33
N LEU A 359 -8.98 -15.46 -5.25
CA LEU A 359 -7.53 -15.29 -5.24
C LEU A 359 -6.83 -16.12 -6.33
N GLN A 360 -7.29 -17.35 -6.59
CA GLN A 360 -6.73 -18.17 -7.66
C GLN A 360 -6.98 -17.56 -9.05
N LYS A 361 -8.17 -16.97 -9.29
CA LYS A 361 -8.46 -16.22 -10.52
C LYS A 361 -7.57 -15.00 -10.64
N PHE A 362 -7.43 -14.24 -9.55
CA PHE A 362 -6.52 -13.10 -9.49
C PHE A 362 -5.09 -13.50 -9.87
N CYS A 363 -4.54 -14.55 -9.24
CA CYS A 363 -3.18 -15.00 -9.52
C CYS A 363 -2.97 -15.36 -11.00
N ARG A 364 -3.93 -16.06 -11.63
CA ARG A 364 -3.86 -16.37 -13.07
C ARG A 364 -3.88 -15.12 -13.96
N GLY A 365 -4.62 -14.09 -13.58
CA GLY A 365 -4.72 -12.86 -14.36
C GLY A 365 -3.56 -11.89 -14.16
N VAL A 366 -2.68 -12.12 -13.18
CA VAL A 366 -1.49 -11.28 -12.94
C VAL A 366 -0.17 -11.95 -13.28
N GLU A 367 -0.13 -13.28 -13.34
CA GLU A 367 1.08 -14.02 -13.74
C GLU A 367 1.60 -13.58 -15.11
N GLY A 368 2.93 -13.42 -15.22
CA GLY A 368 3.62 -12.95 -16.42
C GLY A 368 3.57 -11.44 -16.63
N LYS A 369 2.86 -10.68 -15.79
CA LYS A 369 2.90 -9.21 -15.86
C LYS A 369 4.25 -8.69 -15.40
N LYS A 370 4.77 -7.67 -16.09
CA LYS A 370 6.13 -7.15 -15.86
C LYS A 370 6.30 -6.53 -14.48
N TYR A 371 7.53 -6.53 -13.98
CA TYR A 371 7.88 -5.79 -12.79
C TYR A 371 7.75 -4.28 -12.97
N GLY A 372 7.60 -3.54 -11.88
CA GLY A 372 7.20 -2.15 -11.92
C GLY A 372 7.82 -1.21 -10.94
N LEU A 373 9.15 -1.20 -10.83
CA LEU A 373 9.81 -0.05 -10.24
C LEU A 373 9.97 1.01 -11.34
N THR A 374 9.43 2.19 -11.10
CA THR A 374 9.85 3.39 -11.82
C THR A 374 9.79 4.47 -10.76
N PRO A 375 10.80 5.35 -10.60
CA PRO A 375 10.76 6.38 -9.55
C PRO A 375 9.47 7.22 -9.57
N GLY A 376 8.86 7.39 -10.75
CA GLY A 376 7.54 8.01 -10.91
C GLY A 376 6.34 7.17 -10.43
N LYS A 377 6.44 5.84 -10.35
CA LYS A 377 5.41 4.95 -9.77
C LYS A 377 5.37 4.98 -8.25
N LEU A 378 6.52 5.19 -7.61
CA LEU A 378 6.59 5.46 -6.17
C LEU A 378 5.93 6.81 -5.80
N MET A 379 5.83 7.74 -6.75
CA MET A 379 5.12 9.01 -6.64
C MET A 379 3.70 9.00 -7.25
N ARG A 380 3.24 7.88 -7.83
CA ARG A 380 1.96 7.82 -8.54
C ARG A 380 0.84 7.47 -7.56
N ARG A 381 0.00 8.48 -7.29
CA ARG A 381 -1.17 8.44 -6.40
C ARG A 381 -2.38 7.69 -6.96
N GLU A 382 -2.34 7.18 -8.19
CA GLU A 382 -3.50 6.51 -8.79
C GLU A 382 -3.15 5.14 -9.38
N SER A 383 -3.96 4.16 -9.01
CA SER A 383 -3.96 2.79 -9.54
C SER A 383 -5.08 2.63 -10.59
N THR A 384 -5.25 3.58 -11.51
CA THR A 384 -6.41 3.70 -12.42
C THR A 384 -6.47 2.69 -13.57
N MET A 385 -5.47 1.80 -13.71
CA MET A 385 -5.47 0.82 -14.80
C MET A 385 -6.33 -0.41 -14.46
N SER A 386 -7.13 -0.84 -15.45
CA SER A 386 -7.99 -2.01 -15.37
C SER A 386 -7.19 -3.29 -15.08
N PHE A 387 -7.87 -4.32 -14.60
CA PHE A 387 -7.23 -5.61 -14.31
C PHE A 387 -6.61 -6.24 -15.55
N ASP A 388 -7.23 -6.08 -16.72
CA ASP A 388 -6.87 -6.76 -17.98
C ASP A 388 -5.83 -6.04 -18.85
N ASP A 389 -5.28 -4.93 -18.39
CA ASP A 389 -4.26 -4.19 -19.13
C ASP A 389 -2.95 -5.00 -19.26
N LYS A 390 -2.50 -5.20 -20.51
CA LYS A 390 -1.33 -6.01 -20.88
C LYS A 390 0.00 -5.31 -20.58
N ASP A 391 0.03 -3.98 -20.52
CA ASP A 391 1.23 -3.21 -20.20
C ASP A 391 1.38 -2.94 -18.69
N ARG A 392 0.49 -3.56 -17.89
CA ARG A 392 0.49 -3.39 -16.45
C ARG A 392 1.72 -4.00 -15.80
N THR A 393 2.20 -3.27 -14.82
CA THR A 393 3.50 -3.45 -14.19
C THR A 393 3.29 -3.39 -12.68
N TYR A 394 3.95 -4.26 -11.90
CA TYR A 394 3.69 -4.41 -10.46
C TYR A 394 4.96 -4.27 -9.62
N PHE A 395 4.88 -3.43 -8.58
CA PHE A 395 5.77 -3.54 -7.42
C PHE A 395 5.30 -4.65 -6.47
N CYS A 396 6.20 -5.23 -5.67
CA CYS A 396 5.89 -6.39 -4.84
C CYS A 396 4.77 -6.13 -3.82
N SER A 397 4.83 -5.02 -3.09
CA SER A 397 3.77 -4.62 -2.15
C SER A 397 2.50 -4.14 -2.83
N GLU A 398 2.59 -3.57 -4.03
CA GLU A 398 1.41 -3.21 -4.83
C GLU A 398 0.64 -4.47 -5.27
N LEU A 399 1.36 -5.52 -5.70
CA LEU A 399 0.77 -6.81 -6.05
C LEU A 399 0.02 -7.42 -4.87
N VAL A 400 0.68 -7.50 -3.70
CA VAL A 400 0.07 -8.01 -2.47
C VAL A 400 -1.11 -7.14 -2.05
N GLY A 401 -0.97 -5.81 -2.10
CA GLY A 401 -2.05 -4.86 -1.79
C GLY A 401 -3.26 -5.04 -2.72
N LYS A 402 -3.05 -5.24 -4.02
CA LYS A 402 -4.14 -5.55 -4.96
C LYS A 402 -4.78 -6.91 -4.71
N ALA A 403 -3.98 -7.95 -4.43
CA ALA A 403 -4.52 -9.26 -4.07
C ALA A 403 -5.43 -9.17 -2.84
N MET A 404 -4.99 -8.44 -1.80
CA MET A 404 -5.78 -8.26 -0.58
C MET A 404 -7.03 -7.40 -0.79
N LYS A 405 -6.98 -6.37 -1.64
CA LYS A 405 -8.19 -5.60 -2.02
C LYS A 405 -9.17 -6.40 -2.87
N HIS A 406 -8.66 -7.25 -3.77
CA HIS A 406 -9.51 -8.16 -4.55
C HIS A 406 -10.27 -9.13 -3.65
N LEU A 407 -9.74 -9.41 -2.46
CA LEU A 407 -10.39 -10.19 -1.40
C LEU A 407 -11.14 -9.33 -0.38
N GLU A 408 -11.27 -8.03 -0.63
CA GLU A 408 -11.93 -7.06 0.26
C GLU A 408 -11.32 -6.99 1.67
N LEU A 409 -10.05 -7.38 1.81
CA LEU A 409 -9.31 -7.33 3.08
C LEU A 409 -8.70 -5.95 3.34
N LEU A 410 -8.52 -5.14 2.31
CA LEU A 410 -7.96 -3.78 2.40
C LEU A 410 -8.95 -2.76 1.86
N ARG A 411 -8.81 -1.53 2.35
CA ARG A 411 -9.66 -0.40 1.92
C ARG A 411 -9.45 -0.07 0.45
N ASN A 412 -10.54 0.18 -0.26
CA ASN A 412 -10.51 0.56 -1.67
C ASN A 412 -10.20 2.06 -1.90
N ASP A 413 -10.30 2.88 -0.86
CA ASP A 413 -10.05 4.33 -0.88
C ASP A 413 -8.56 4.73 -0.83
N CYS A 414 -7.66 3.76 -0.68
CA CYS A 414 -6.22 3.94 -0.60
C CYS A 414 -5.57 3.21 -1.77
N PRO A 415 -4.85 3.87 -2.70
CA PRO A 415 -4.19 3.22 -3.84
C PRO A 415 -3.27 2.06 -3.42
N SER A 416 -3.14 1.02 -4.25
CA SER A 416 -2.28 -0.11 -3.88
C SER A 416 -0.79 0.24 -3.92
N SER A 417 -0.42 1.28 -4.68
CA SER A 417 0.94 1.82 -4.76
C SER A 417 1.40 2.51 -3.47
N GLU A 418 0.48 2.88 -2.57
CA GLU A 418 0.82 3.49 -1.28
C GLU A 418 1.30 2.46 -0.25
N TYR A 419 1.08 1.16 -0.50
CA TYR A 419 1.60 0.10 0.36
C TYR A 419 3.05 -0.18 0.00
N VAL A 420 3.90 -0.24 1.02
CA VAL A 420 5.31 -0.67 0.93
C VAL A 420 5.47 -2.02 1.64
N PRO A 421 6.57 -2.77 1.44
CA PRO A 421 6.76 -4.06 2.11
C PRO A 421 6.59 -3.95 3.62
N GLY A 422 7.15 -2.89 4.20
CA GLY A 422 6.98 -2.56 5.60
C GLY A 422 5.55 -2.40 6.06
N SER A 423 4.62 -1.94 5.22
CA SER A 423 3.21 -1.77 5.59
C SER A 423 2.58 -3.06 6.12
N PHE A 424 3.09 -4.22 5.74
CA PHE A 424 2.60 -5.52 6.20
C PHE A 424 3.27 -6.01 7.48
N ALA A 425 4.25 -5.28 8.04
CA ALA A 425 4.91 -5.59 9.31
C ALA A 425 3.98 -5.39 10.52
N ALA A 426 4.28 -6.07 11.62
CA ALA A 426 3.49 -6.01 12.86
C ALA A 426 3.48 -4.61 13.48
N ASN A 427 4.62 -3.91 13.42
CA ASN A 427 4.77 -2.57 13.98
C ASN A 427 4.03 -1.47 13.20
N GLU A 428 3.69 -1.71 11.92
CA GLU A 428 2.92 -0.79 11.07
C GLU A 428 1.41 -0.87 11.30
N ARG A 429 0.93 -1.84 12.09
CA ARG A 429 -0.48 -1.98 12.51
C ARG A 429 -1.48 -1.93 11.35
N LEU A 430 -1.13 -2.57 10.23
CA LEU A 430 -2.02 -2.67 9.08
C LEU A 430 -3.40 -3.20 9.50
N CYS A 431 -4.43 -2.45 9.13
CA CYS A 431 -5.81 -2.78 9.46
C CYS A 431 -6.44 -3.48 8.28
N LEU A 432 -6.84 -4.73 8.50
CA LEU A 432 -7.65 -5.47 7.54
C LEU A 432 -9.14 -5.29 7.86
N LEU A 433 -9.95 -5.39 6.82
CA LEU A 433 -11.41 -5.31 6.89
C LEU A 433 -12.00 -6.67 7.26
N ASN A 434 -13.32 -6.71 7.50
CA ASN A 434 -14.11 -7.94 7.63
C ASN A 434 -13.62 -8.90 8.74
N GLY A 435 -13.12 -8.34 9.84
CA GLY A 435 -12.65 -9.10 11.00
C GLY A 435 -11.31 -9.81 10.80
N TYR A 436 -10.65 -9.62 9.65
CA TYR A 436 -9.34 -10.20 9.42
C TYR A 436 -8.23 -9.44 10.16
N LYS A 437 -7.12 -10.12 10.41
CA LYS A 437 -5.89 -9.58 10.96
C LYS A 437 -4.70 -10.38 10.46
N LEU A 438 -3.53 -9.76 10.50
CA LEU A 438 -2.26 -10.46 10.39
C LEU A 438 -1.76 -10.79 11.80
N GLY A 439 -1.36 -12.04 12.02
CA GLY A 439 -0.80 -12.54 13.26
C GLY A 439 0.57 -11.94 13.59
N GLU A 440 1.23 -12.51 14.60
CA GLU A 440 2.60 -12.10 14.96
C GLU A 440 3.61 -12.40 13.84
N GLU A 441 4.78 -11.77 13.94
CA GLU A 441 5.92 -12.02 13.05
C GLU A 441 6.67 -13.28 13.50
N LEU A 442 6.78 -14.26 12.59
CA LEU A 442 7.46 -15.53 12.82
C LEU A 442 8.65 -15.68 11.87
N PHE A 443 9.86 -15.70 12.41
CA PHE A 443 11.08 -15.92 11.64
C PHE A 443 11.21 -17.38 11.19
N ILE A 444 11.42 -17.62 9.90
CA ILE A 444 11.60 -18.97 9.38
C ILE A 444 13.03 -19.46 9.62
N LYS A 445 13.16 -20.49 10.45
CA LYS A 445 14.43 -21.17 10.66
C LYS A 445 14.60 -22.29 9.62
N PHE A 446 15.44 -22.06 8.63
CA PHE A 446 15.82 -23.08 7.66
C PHE A 446 16.87 -24.02 8.25
N PRO A 447 16.80 -25.33 7.95
CA PRO A 447 17.92 -26.22 8.23
C PRO A 447 19.14 -25.83 7.36
N PRO A 448 20.36 -26.23 7.77
CA PRO A 448 21.55 -26.02 6.95
C PRO A 448 21.32 -26.54 5.53
N ALA A 449 21.78 -25.79 4.52
CA ALA A 449 21.69 -26.25 3.14
C ALA A 449 22.45 -27.57 3.00
N ARG A 450 21.81 -28.56 2.35
CA ARG A 450 22.51 -29.78 1.96
C ARG A 450 23.63 -29.38 1.01
N LYS A 451 24.88 -29.75 1.32
CA LYS A 451 25.99 -29.62 0.36
C LYS A 451 25.54 -30.30 -0.93
N ARG A 452 25.53 -29.57 -2.06
CA ARG A 452 25.30 -30.19 -3.39
C ARG A 452 26.33 -31.31 -3.51
N ARG A 453 25.88 -32.58 -3.62
CA ARG A 453 26.77 -33.65 -4.07
C ARG A 453 27.20 -33.21 -5.47
N LYS A 454 28.50 -32.97 -5.63
CA LYS A 454 29.10 -32.64 -6.93
C LYS A 454 28.78 -33.72 -7.94
#